data_AF-A0A2E3J0K4-F1
#
_entry.id   AF-A0A2E3J0K4-F1
#
_cell.length_a   1.000
_cell.length_b   1.000
_cell.length_c   1.000
_cell.angle_alpha   90.00
_cell.angle_beta   90.00
_cell.angle_gamma   90.00
#
_symmetry.space_group_name_H-M   'P 1'
#
loop_
_entity.id
_entity.type
_entity.pdbx_description
1 polymer ?
#
loop_
_entity_poly.entity_id
_entity_poly.type
_entity_poly.pdbx_seq_one_letter_code
_entity_poly.pdbx_strand_id
1 'polypeptide(L)'
;MKTVRLLSALFGLLLLSSNIQAQQLGQRVYWMAVTQVSIGQLSEYHAYAEKEMNPLLEKHGYRIIATWQTIMGEIEEVVWR
;
A
#
# COMPACT_ATOMS: atom_id res chain seq x y z
N MET A 1 -37.55 12.30 -19.14
CA MET A 1 -36.29 13.06 -18.94
C MET A 1 -35.69 12.96 -17.53
N LYS A 2 -36.48 12.90 -16.44
CA LYS A 2 -35.95 12.85 -15.06
C LYS A 2 -35.18 11.55 -14.74
N THR A 3 -35.67 10.40 -15.20
CA THR A 3 -35.06 9.07 -15.00
C THR A 3 -33.72 8.90 -15.72
N VAL A 4 -33.59 9.41 -16.94
CA VAL A 4 -32.33 9.35 -17.71
C VAL A 4 -31.23 10.17 -17.04
N ARG A 5 -31.56 11.36 -16.50
CA ARG A 5 -30.61 12.18 -15.72
C ARG A 5 -30.14 11.48 -14.46
N LEU A 6 -31.02 10.75 -13.78
CA LEU A 6 -30.68 10.00 -12.56
C LEU A 6 -29.73 8.83 -12.87
N LEU A 7 -30.00 8.10 -13.95
CA LEU A 7 -29.15 7.00 -14.43
C LEU A 7 -27.76 7.50 -14.83
N SER A 8 -27.66 8.63 -15.54
CA SER A 8 -26.37 9.24 -15.89
C SER A 8 -25.58 9.70 -14.66
N ALA A 9 -26.27 10.23 -13.64
CA ALA A 9 -25.63 10.63 -12.39
C ALA A 9 -25.14 9.41 -11.58
N LEU A 10 -25.94 8.35 -11.50
CA LEU A 10 -25.53 7.09 -10.84
C LEU A 10 -24.35 6.44 -11.57
N PHE A 11 -24.36 6.45 -12.90
CA PHE A 11 -23.28 5.90 -13.71
C PHE A 11 -21.97 6.71 -13.55
N GLY A 12 -22.07 8.04 -13.48
CA GLY A 12 -20.94 8.91 -13.14
C GLY A 12 -20.37 8.65 -11.75
N LEU A 13 -21.23 8.38 -10.76
CA LEU A 13 -20.81 8.03 -9.40
C LEU A 13 -20.16 6.65 -9.32
N LEU A 14 -20.61 5.67 -10.12
CA LEU A 14 -20.00 4.34 -10.19
C LEU A 14 -18.60 4.36 -10.82
N LEU A 15 -18.31 5.32 -11.70
CA LEU A 15 -16.97 5.50 -12.31
C LEU A 15 -15.95 6.15 -11.36
N LEU A 16 -16.37 6.64 -10.19
CA LEU A 16 -15.48 7.20 -9.17
C LEU A 16 -14.87 6.15 -8.24
N SER A 17 -15.01 4.85 -8.54
CA SER A 17 -14.35 3.78 -7.79
C SER A 17 -12.83 3.90 -7.91
N SER A 18 -12.25 4.58 -6.91
CA SER A 18 -10.88 4.54 -6.42
C SER A 18 -9.93 3.70 -7.26
N ASN A 19 -9.35 4.32 -8.28
CA ASN A 19 -8.10 3.81 -8.81
C ASN A 19 -7.03 4.13 -7.77
N ILE A 20 -6.52 3.12 -7.07
CA ILE A 20 -5.15 3.14 -6.57
C ILE A 20 -4.28 3.17 -7.84
N GLN A 21 -4.20 4.35 -8.44
CA GLN A 21 -3.48 4.56 -9.69
C GLN A 21 -2.00 4.59 -9.32
N ALA A 22 -1.24 3.66 -9.89
CA ALA A 22 0.21 3.76 -9.89
C ALA A 22 0.58 5.16 -10.45
N GLN A 23 1.15 6.00 -9.61
CA GLN A 23 1.51 7.36 -10.00
C GLN A 23 2.74 7.27 -10.89
N GLN A 24 2.55 7.38 -12.20
CA GLN A 24 3.65 7.41 -13.15
C GLN A 24 4.30 8.81 -13.11
N LEU A 25 5.39 8.93 -12.35
CA LEU A 25 6.26 10.10 -12.36
C LEU A 25 7.39 9.85 -13.38
N GLY A 26 7.18 10.28 -14.62
CA GLY A 26 8.14 10.11 -15.72
C GLY A 26 8.16 8.68 -16.29
N GLN A 27 9.35 8.13 -16.53
CA GLN A 27 9.55 6.78 -17.06
C GLN A 27 9.49 5.68 -15.98
N ARG A 28 9.18 6.03 -14.73
CA ARG A 28 9.18 5.11 -13.59
C ARG A 28 7.77 4.88 -13.08
N VAL A 29 7.46 3.62 -12.81
CA VAL A 29 6.24 3.20 -12.15
C VAL A 29 6.55 3.01 -10.68
N TYR A 30 5.89 3.78 -9.82
CA TYR A 30 5.99 3.63 -8.38
C TYR A 30 4.85 2.75 -7.89
N TRP A 31 5.20 1.70 -7.17
CA TRP A 31 4.25 0.80 -6.54
C TRP A 31 4.35 0.92 -5.01
N MET A 32 3.20 1.05 -4.36
CA MET A 32 3.09 1.09 -2.91
C MET A 32 2.29 -0.14 -2.45
N ALA A 33 2.87 -0.93 -1.55
CA ALA A 33 2.20 -2.04 -0.90
C ALA A 33 2.10 -1.77 0.60
N VAL A 34 0.97 -2.14 1.20
CA VAL A 34 0.74 -2.05 2.64
C VAL A 34 0.50 -3.46 3.15
N THR A 35 1.29 -3.89 4.12
CA THR A 35 1.15 -5.19 4.78
C THR A 35 0.73 -4.95 6.22
N GLN A 36 -0.36 -5.60 6.64
CA GLN A 36 -0.74 -5.65 8.05
C GLN A 36 0.00 -6.80 8.71
N VAL A 37 0.66 -6.53 9.83
CA VAL A 37 1.41 -7.51 10.60
C VAL A 37 0.74 -7.65 11.96
N SER A 38 0.60 -8.89 12.43
CA SER A 38 0.02 -9.15 13.75
C SER A 38 0.88 -8.53 14.85
N ILE A 39 0.23 -8.19 15.96
CA ILE A 39 0.89 -7.70 17.17
C ILE A 39 1.98 -8.69 17.61
N GLY A 40 3.17 -8.17 17.93
CA GLY A 40 4.31 -8.96 18.37
C GLY A 40 5.09 -9.67 17.26
N GLN A 41 4.62 -9.67 16.01
CA GLN A 41 5.28 -10.34 14.88
C GLN A 41 6.10 -9.39 13.99
N LEU A 42 6.22 -8.12 14.38
CA LEU A 42 6.86 -7.09 13.57
C LEU A 42 8.35 -7.39 13.35
N SER A 43 9.05 -7.88 14.37
CA SER A 43 10.47 -8.22 14.30
C SER A 43 10.71 -9.39 13.34
N GLU A 44 9.92 -10.45 13.46
CA GLU A 44 10.01 -11.61 12.57
C GLU A 44 9.66 -11.24 11.13
N TYR A 45 8.68 -10.36 10.93
CA TYR A 45 8.34 -9.84 9.60
C TYR A 45 9.51 -9.10 8.97
N HIS A 46 10.18 -8.22 9.72
CA HIS A 46 11.35 -7.49 9.21
C HIS A 46 12.51 -8.43 8.88
N ALA A 47 12.79 -9.41 9.75
CA ALA A 47 13.84 -10.41 9.50
C ALA A 47 13.56 -11.24 8.24
N TYR A 48 12.30 -11.66 8.04
CA TYR A 48 11.86 -12.34 6.82
C TYR A 48 11.97 -11.43 5.59
N ALA A 49 11.53 -10.18 5.71
CA ALA A 49 11.55 -9.22 4.62
C ALA A 49 12.97 -8.97 4.11
N GLU A 50 13.92 -8.74 5.02
CA GLU A 50 15.32 -8.51 4.69
C GLU A 50 15.98 -9.75 4.07
N LYS A 51 15.74 -10.93 4.65
CA LYS A 51 16.43 -12.16 4.24
C LYS A 51 15.88 -12.80 2.97
N GLU A 52 14.57 -12.70 2.74
CA GLU A 52 13.91 -13.47 1.68
C GLU A 52 13.13 -12.59 0.70
N MET A 53 12.27 -11.69 1.20
CA MET A 53 11.36 -10.93 0.34
C MET A 53 12.10 -9.91 -0.53
N ASN A 54 12.97 -9.09 0.07
CA ASN A 54 13.68 -8.03 -0.64
C ASN A 54 14.61 -8.61 -1.73
N PRO A 55 15.42 -9.66 -1.46
CA PRO A 55 16.22 -10.31 -2.51
C PRO A 55 15.38 -10.87 -3.66
N LEU A 56 14.20 -11.43 -3.34
CA LEU A 56 13.29 -11.94 -4.37
C LEU A 56 12.75 -10.81 -5.25
N LEU A 57 12.32 -9.71 -4.64
CA LEU A 57 11.84 -8.52 -5.36
C LEU A 57 12.93 -7.94 -6.26
N GLU A 58 14.14 -7.77 -5.73
CA GLU A 58 15.29 -7.26 -6.50
C GLU A 58 15.65 -8.17 -7.68
N LYS A 59 15.61 -9.50 -7.49
CA LYS A 59 15.81 -10.48 -8.57
C LYS A 59 14.81 -10.31 -9.71
N HIS A 60 13.60 -9.83 -9.41
CA HIS A 60 12.55 -9.58 -10.40
C HIS A 60 12.50 -8.13 -10.90
N GLY A 61 13.54 -7.34 -10.64
CA GLY A 61 13.69 -5.98 -11.18
C GLY A 61 12.96 -4.91 -10.39
N TYR A 62 12.41 -5.23 -9.23
CA TYR A 62 11.88 -4.22 -8.31
C TYR A 62 13.01 -3.56 -7.54
N ARG A 63 12.85 -2.27 -7.24
CA ARG A 63 13.76 -1.52 -6.37
C ARG A 63 12.96 -0.90 -5.26
N ILE A 64 13.30 -1.23 -4.02
CA ILE A 64 12.70 -0.63 -2.84
C ILE A 64 13.30 0.77 -2.68
N ILE A 65 12.45 1.79 -2.72
CA ILE A 65 12.88 3.20 -2.64
C ILE A 65 12.62 3.77 -1.25
N ALA A 66 11.56 3.30 -0.59
CA ALA A 66 11.19 3.70 0.76
C ALA A 66 10.40 2.58 1.42
N THR A 67 10.59 2.47 2.73
CA THR A 67 9.74 1.69 3.64
C THR A 67 9.36 2.60 4.79
N TRP A 68 8.11 2.51 5.25
CA TRP A 68 7.67 3.19 6.47
C TRP A 68 6.81 2.22 7.26
N GLN A 69 6.87 2.40 8.57
CA GLN A 69 6.06 1.67 9.53
C GLN A 69 5.07 2.65 10.14
N THR A 70 3.79 2.31 10.10
CA THR A 70 2.76 3.05 10.82
C THR A 70 2.24 2.17 11.94
N ILE A 71 2.35 2.64 13.17
CA ILE A 71 1.69 2.03 14.32
C ILE A 71 0.28 2.65 14.38
N MET A 72 -0.76 1.85 14.18
CA MET A 72 -2.16 2.28 14.34
C MET A 72 -2.83 1.47 15.45
N GLY A 73 -3.24 2.13 16.55
CA GLY A 73 -3.93 1.52 17.69
C GLY A 73 -3.07 1.39 18.97
N GLU A 74 -3.70 0.93 20.05
CA GLU A 74 -3.07 0.74 21.37
C GLU A 74 -2.10 -0.44 21.36
N ILE A 75 -0.80 -0.15 21.24
CA ILE A 75 0.25 -1.04 21.72
C ILE A 75 1.33 -0.14 22.33
N GLU A 76 1.67 -0.50 23.57
CA GLU A 76 2.55 0.21 24.48
C GLU A 76 3.81 0.76 23.81
N GLU A 77 4.07 2.01 24.14
CA GLU A 77 5.22 2.81 23.80
C GLU A 77 6.52 2.06 24.15
N VAL A 78 7.24 1.56 23.14
CA VAL A 78 8.62 1.13 23.36
C VAL A 78 9.53 2.35 23.22
N VAL A 79 9.68 3.10 24.31
CA VAL A 79 10.75 4.10 24.46
C VAL A 79 12.06 3.35 24.65
N TRP A 80 13.05 3.57 23.76
CA TRP A 80 14.44 3.23 24.05
C TRP A 80 15.23 4.48 24.41
N ARG A 81 16.05 4.34 25.46
CA ARG A 81 17.03 5.31 25.94
C ARG A 81 18.41 4.94 25.42
#